data_AF-A0A0M0LBB3-F1
#
_entry.id   AF-A0A0M0LBB3-F1
#
_cell.length_a   1.000
_cell.length_b   1.000
_cell.length_c   1.000
_cell.angle_alpha   90.00
_cell.angle_beta   90.00
_cell.angle_gamma   90.00
#
_symmetry.space_group_name_H-M   'P 1'
#
loop_
_entity.id
_entity.type
_entity.pdbx_description
1 polymer ?
#
loop_
_entity_poly.entity_id
_entity_poly.type
_entity_poly.pdbx_seq_one_letter_code
_entity_poly.pdbx_strand_id
1 'polypeptide(L)'
;MQKNNDYFEYARVLSNQYNTFLSNEAIEQEVLKTFGGELPFDKPNNKFVSREFVNHFLLSYYPNETSVKSTFINNVLFKTCNHVSIFELNVGKSRLDLCKVNGNSTAFEIKTDLDTPVRLRQQMNDYFLVFEKVYLICSVQNHDSMLPYIPDECGIYTYYITKTGRYVFKKKRKAMVSNRISSVAQLSVLTKKDLNTFFNCPNLDNKEAMIDFITGTKTKQEINKTFKFALKEKYINKWNFLVVNREHILEIDYQWFFRNLLPPEIVYL
;
A
#
# COMPACT_ATOMS: atom_id res chain seq x y z
N MET A 1 -31.93 1.39 -2.73
CA MET A 1 -31.06 0.50 -3.51
C MET A 1 -30.56 1.16 -4.80
N GLN A 2 -31.41 1.85 -5.57
CA GLN A 2 -31.03 2.51 -6.83
C GLN A 2 -29.96 3.61 -6.67
N LYS A 3 -30.16 4.59 -5.77
CA LYS A 3 -29.20 5.70 -5.53
C LYS A 3 -27.77 5.27 -5.11
N ASN A 4 -27.63 4.14 -4.40
CA ASN A 4 -26.30 3.65 -3.98
C ASN A 4 -25.52 3.00 -5.13
N ASN A 5 -26.23 2.40 -6.09
CA ASN A 5 -25.60 1.77 -7.25
C ASN A 5 -25.05 2.85 -8.19
N ASP A 6 -25.78 3.97 -8.32
CA ASP A 6 -25.35 5.13 -9.12
C ASP A 6 -24.07 5.76 -8.54
N TYR A 7 -23.95 5.89 -7.21
CA TYR A 7 -22.76 6.47 -6.57
C TYR A 7 -21.51 5.60 -6.67
N PHE A 8 -21.65 4.29 -6.60
CA PHE A 8 -20.52 3.39 -6.84
C PHE A 8 -19.99 3.57 -8.27
N GLU A 9 -20.87 3.63 -9.27
CA GLU A 9 -20.49 3.84 -10.66
C GLU A 9 -19.86 5.22 -10.90
N TYR A 10 -20.41 6.28 -10.31
CA TYR A 10 -19.79 7.61 -10.37
C TYR A 10 -18.41 7.62 -9.72
N ALA A 11 -18.25 6.96 -8.58
CA ALA A 11 -16.97 6.90 -7.88
C ALA A 11 -15.95 6.07 -8.68
N ARG A 12 -16.39 5.01 -9.37
CA ARG A 12 -15.56 4.25 -10.30
C ARG A 12 -15.08 5.11 -11.46
N VAL A 13 -15.97 5.90 -12.08
CA VAL A 13 -15.63 6.82 -13.18
C VAL A 13 -14.62 7.88 -12.71
N LEU A 14 -14.90 8.56 -11.59
CA LEU A 14 -13.99 9.56 -11.02
C LEU A 14 -12.63 8.96 -10.67
N SER A 15 -12.60 7.75 -10.07
CA SER A 15 -11.34 7.09 -9.74
C SER A 15 -10.48 6.81 -10.96
N ASN A 16 -11.08 6.55 -12.12
CA ASN A 16 -10.35 6.28 -13.36
C ASN A 16 -9.85 7.56 -14.04
N GLN A 17 -10.53 8.68 -13.82
CA GLN A 17 -10.17 9.99 -14.40
C GLN A 17 -9.20 10.77 -13.51
N TYR A 18 -9.22 10.52 -12.19
CA TYR A 18 -8.41 11.26 -11.24
C TYR A 18 -6.91 11.05 -11.44
N ASN A 19 -6.17 12.14 -11.34
CA ASN A 19 -4.71 12.13 -11.28
C ASN A 19 -4.23 13.31 -10.43
N THR A 20 -3.23 13.06 -9.57
CA THR A 20 -2.66 14.08 -8.68
C THR A 20 -2.22 15.35 -9.43
N PHE A 21 -1.78 15.23 -10.69
CA PHE A 21 -1.30 16.34 -11.53
C PHE A 21 -2.40 17.17 -12.20
N LEU A 22 -3.67 16.77 -12.18
CA LEU A 22 -4.75 17.58 -12.77
C LEU A 22 -4.88 18.89 -12.03
N SER A 23 -5.20 20.00 -12.70
CA SER A 23 -5.50 21.26 -12.00
C SER A 23 -6.83 21.18 -11.25
N ASN A 24 -7.06 22.08 -10.30
CA ASN A 24 -8.32 22.13 -9.56
C ASN A 24 -9.53 22.35 -10.49
N GLU A 25 -9.38 23.13 -11.57
CA GLU A 25 -10.41 23.34 -12.59
C GLU A 25 -10.67 22.07 -13.40
N ALA A 26 -9.62 21.35 -13.82
CA ALA A 26 -9.78 20.10 -14.57
C ALA A 26 -10.54 19.06 -13.73
N ILE A 27 -10.23 18.97 -12.43
CA ILE A 27 -10.94 18.07 -11.50
C ILE A 27 -12.40 18.52 -11.32
N GLU A 28 -12.67 19.82 -11.20
CA GLU A 28 -14.05 20.32 -11.14
C GLU A 28 -14.84 19.92 -12.39
N GLN A 29 -14.25 20.04 -13.58
CA GLN A 29 -14.91 19.65 -14.83
C GLN A 29 -15.21 18.15 -14.90
N GLU A 30 -14.27 17.28 -14.51
CA GLU A 30 -14.51 15.83 -14.47
C GLU A 30 -15.60 15.45 -13.45
N VAL A 31 -15.64 16.15 -12.30
CA VAL A 31 -16.71 15.99 -11.33
C VAL A 31 -18.06 16.40 -11.93
N LEU A 32 -18.19 17.62 -12.44
CA LEU A 32 -19.44 18.11 -13.03
C LEU A 32 -19.93 17.20 -14.16
N LYS A 33 -19.02 16.76 -15.04
CA LYS A 33 -19.32 15.82 -16.12
C LYS A 33 -19.86 14.49 -15.60
N THR A 34 -19.26 13.95 -14.54
CA THR A 34 -19.69 12.67 -13.96
C THR A 34 -21.09 12.73 -13.38
N PHE A 35 -21.46 13.84 -12.75
CA PHE A 35 -22.79 14.02 -12.15
C PHE A 35 -23.80 14.73 -13.07
N GLY A 36 -23.53 14.86 -14.37
CA GLY A 36 -24.48 15.46 -15.32
C GLY A 36 -24.73 16.96 -15.11
N GLY A 37 -23.75 17.68 -14.55
CA GLY A 37 -23.80 19.13 -14.31
C GLY A 37 -24.36 19.52 -12.93
N GLU A 38 -24.95 18.59 -12.19
CA GLU A 38 -25.50 18.83 -10.85
C GLU A 38 -24.64 18.15 -9.78
N LEU A 39 -24.00 18.92 -8.90
CA LEU A 39 -23.28 18.32 -7.79
C LEU A 39 -24.25 17.63 -6.81
N PRO A 40 -23.86 16.50 -6.20
CA PRO A 40 -24.73 15.74 -5.29
C PRO A 40 -25.03 16.46 -3.96
N PHE A 41 -24.43 17.64 -3.71
CA PHE A 41 -24.63 18.43 -2.49
C PHE A 41 -24.68 19.93 -2.81
N ASP A 42 -25.51 20.67 -2.09
CA ASP A 42 -25.63 22.13 -2.21
C ASP A 42 -24.29 22.80 -1.87
N LYS A 43 -23.77 23.66 -2.77
CA LYS A 43 -22.58 24.49 -2.52
C LYS A 43 -22.91 25.53 -1.44
N PRO A 44 -22.50 25.38 -0.16
CA PRO A 44 -22.82 26.37 0.85
C PRO A 44 -21.70 27.41 0.85
N ASN A 45 -21.85 28.51 0.10
CA ASN A 45 -21.10 29.78 0.16
C ASN A 45 -19.57 29.79 0.48
N ASN A 46 -18.88 28.65 0.35
CA ASN A 46 -17.44 28.50 0.53
C ASN A 46 -16.93 27.57 -0.57
N LYS A 47 -15.85 28.03 -1.21
CA LYS A 47 -15.12 27.45 -2.34
C LYS A 47 -15.23 25.91 -2.37
N PHE A 48 -15.90 25.36 -3.38
CA PHE A 48 -15.90 23.91 -3.61
C PHE A 48 -14.47 23.46 -3.90
N VAL A 49 -13.90 22.65 -3.01
CA VAL A 49 -12.53 22.12 -3.19
C VAL A 49 -12.64 20.76 -3.87
N SER A 50 -12.60 20.76 -5.21
CA SER A 50 -12.88 19.58 -6.05
C SER A 50 -12.07 18.34 -5.66
N ARG A 51 -10.81 18.52 -5.24
CA ARG A 51 -9.96 17.43 -4.77
C ARG A 51 -10.43 16.82 -3.45
N GLU A 52 -10.78 17.64 -2.48
CA GLU A 52 -11.31 17.17 -1.19
C GLU A 52 -12.61 16.41 -1.40
N PHE A 53 -13.48 16.92 -2.29
CA PHE A 53 -14.68 16.21 -2.70
C PHE A 53 -14.36 14.83 -3.29
N VAL A 54 -13.47 14.75 -4.28
CA VAL A 54 -13.09 13.46 -4.89
C VAL A 54 -12.50 12.52 -3.83
N ASN A 55 -11.60 13.00 -2.97
CA ASN A 55 -11.06 12.22 -1.87
C ASN A 55 -12.17 11.64 -0.98
N HIS A 56 -13.06 12.48 -0.46
CA HIS A 56 -14.15 12.00 0.42
C HIS A 56 -15.12 11.06 -0.30
N PHE A 57 -15.44 11.35 -1.56
CA PHE A 57 -16.38 10.57 -2.36
C PHE A 57 -15.81 9.18 -2.67
N LEU A 58 -14.55 9.10 -3.12
CA LEU A 58 -13.89 7.82 -3.40
C LEU A 58 -13.73 6.97 -2.15
N LEU A 59 -13.31 7.56 -1.03
CA LEU A 59 -13.20 6.83 0.24
C LEU A 59 -14.57 6.27 0.67
N SER A 60 -15.66 7.02 0.47
CA SER A 60 -17.00 6.62 0.92
C SER A 60 -17.67 5.58 0.03
N TYR A 61 -17.46 5.66 -1.29
CA TYR A 61 -18.27 4.92 -2.27
C TYR A 61 -17.49 3.99 -3.19
N TYR A 62 -16.16 4.04 -3.20
CA TYR A 62 -15.32 3.18 -4.04
C TYR A 62 -14.21 2.48 -3.25
N PRO A 63 -14.49 1.28 -2.70
CA PRO A 63 -13.53 0.50 -1.91
C PRO A 63 -12.50 -0.21 -2.79
N ASN A 64 -11.85 0.54 -3.66
CA ASN A 64 -10.71 0.08 -4.45
C ASN A 64 -9.44 -0.02 -3.57
N GLU A 65 -8.38 -0.53 -4.18
CA GLU A 65 -7.09 -0.73 -3.50
C GLU A 65 -6.58 0.56 -2.88
N THR A 66 -6.66 1.70 -3.60
CA THR A 66 -6.23 3.01 -3.11
C THR A 66 -6.94 3.40 -1.81
N SER A 67 -8.28 3.35 -1.79
CA SER A 67 -9.09 3.70 -0.62
C SER A 67 -8.80 2.79 0.58
N VAL A 68 -8.70 1.47 0.36
CA VAL A 68 -8.39 0.53 1.44
C VAL A 68 -6.96 0.73 1.95
N LYS A 69 -6.00 0.96 1.05
CA LYS A 69 -4.58 1.16 1.38
C LYS A 69 -4.37 2.42 2.21
N SER A 70 -4.89 3.55 1.75
CA SER A 70 -4.73 4.84 2.43
C SER A 70 -5.42 4.86 3.79
N THR A 71 -6.63 4.33 3.89
CA THR A 71 -7.35 4.25 5.16
C THR A 71 -6.71 3.25 6.11
N PHE A 72 -6.11 2.16 5.62
CA PHE A 72 -5.30 1.25 6.46
C PHE A 72 -4.06 1.96 7.01
N ILE A 73 -3.39 2.78 6.21
CA ILE A 73 -2.27 3.60 6.67
C ILE A 73 -2.68 4.50 7.84
N ASN A 74 -3.79 5.25 7.68
CA ASN A 74 -4.30 6.13 8.72
C ASN A 74 -4.72 5.39 9.99
N ASN A 75 -5.43 4.27 9.83
CA ASN A 75 -6.02 3.57 10.97
C ASN A 75 -5.05 2.65 11.70
N VAL A 76 -3.98 2.20 11.04
CA VAL A 76 -3.07 1.18 11.56
C VAL A 76 -1.62 1.63 11.54
N LEU A 77 -1.09 2.09 10.39
CA LEU A 77 0.35 2.33 10.25
C LEU A 77 0.78 3.63 10.96
N PHE A 78 0.13 4.77 10.70
CA PHE A 78 0.43 6.04 11.37
C PHE A 78 0.24 6.01 12.88
N LYS A 79 -0.58 5.09 13.41
CA LYS A 79 -0.76 4.90 14.86
C LYS A 79 0.39 4.14 15.52
N THR A 80 1.41 3.73 14.77
CA THR A 80 2.57 3.03 15.31
C THR A 80 3.83 3.85 15.12
N CYS A 81 4.71 3.87 16.13
CA CYS A 81 5.97 4.60 16.08
C CYS A 81 7.12 3.71 15.59
N ASN A 82 8.28 4.32 15.32
CA ASN A 82 9.56 3.65 15.07
C ASN A 82 9.55 2.61 13.94
N HIS A 83 8.89 2.94 12.83
CA HIS A 83 8.83 2.08 11.66
C HIS A 83 8.98 2.85 10.36
N VAL A 84 9.30 2.12 9.29
CA VAL A 84 9.18 2.59 7.90
C VAL A 84 8.12 1.75 7.22
N SER A 85 7.19 2.42 6.53
CA SER A 85 6.24 1.77 5.64
C SER A 85 6.57 2.08 4.18
N ILE A 86 6.48 1.06 3.34
CA ILE A 86 6.93 1.05 1.95
C ILE A 86 5.75 0.66 1.09
N PHE A 87 5.47 1.46 0.06
CA PHE A 87 4.46 1.16 -0.95
C PHE A 87 5.07 0.34 -2.09
N GLU A 88 4.30 -0.61 -2.62
CA GLU A 88 4.52 -1.23 -3.93
C GLU A 88 5.93 -1.82 -4.14
N LEU A 89 6.30 -2.80 -3.33
CA LEU A 89 7.61 -3.45 -3.39
C LEU A 89 7.56 -4.72 -4.26
N ASN A 90 8.43 -4.81 -5.28
CA ASN A 90 8.54 -6.01 -6.11
C ASN A 90 9.21 -7.15 -5.34
N VAL A 91 8.59 -8.33 -5.35
CA VAL A 91 9.02 -9.52 -4.61
C VAL A 91 8.75 -10.77 -5.44
N GLY A 92 9.81 -11.42 -5.93
CA GLY A 92 9.66 -12.57 -6.82
C GLY A 92 8.87 -12.20 -8.09
N LYS A 93 7.76 -12.89 -8.34
CA LYS A 93 6.85 -12.62 -9.46
C LYS A 93 5.67 -11.73 -9.07
N SER A 94 5.69 -11.24 -7.83
CA SER A 94 4.60 -10.51 -7.21
C SER A 94 5.00 -9.08 -6.88
N ARG A 95 4.01 -8.22 -6.63
CA ARG A 95 4.18 -6.85 -6.19
C ARG A 95 3.37 -6.63 -4.94
N LEU A 96 4.07 -6.39 -3.84
CA LEU A 96 3.49 -6.23 -2.51
C LEU A 96 2.94 -4.82 -2.33
N ASP A 97 1.69 -4.70 -1.87
CA ASP A 97 1.02 -3.41 -1.67
C ASP A 97 1.71 -2.54 -0.63
N LEU A 98 1.93 -3.11 0.56
CA LEU A 98 2.56 -2.42 1.68
C LEU A 98 3.52 -3.35 2.44
N CYS A 99 4.67 -2.82 2.82
CA CYS A 99 5.56 -3.44 3.80
C CYS A 99 5.78 -2.50 4.97
N LYS A 100 5.91 -3.04 6.18
CA LYS A 100 6.34 -2.34 7.40
C LYS A 100 7.62 -2.96 7.93
N VAL A 101 8.60 -2.12 8.25
CA VAL A 101 9.85 -2.54 8.91
C VAL A 101 9.99 -1.81 10.25
N ASN A 102 9.96 -2.57 11.35
CA ASN A 102 10.09 -2.05 12.72
C ASN A 102 10.79 -3.06 13.66
N GLY A 103 11.97 -3.52 13.26
CA GLY A 103 12.67 -4.63 13.90
C GLY A 103 12.25 -6.00 13.33
N ASN A 104 10.98 -6.16 12.97
CA ASN A 104 10.54 -7.20 12.04
C ASN A 104 10.19 -6.63 10.66
N SER A 105 10.24 -7.47 9.63
CA SER A 105 9.66 -7.19 8.31
C SER A 105 8.26 -7.79 8.20
N THR A 106 7.26 -6.96 7.88
CA THR A 106 5.86 -7.36 7.78
C THR A 106 5.28 -6.94 6.43
N ALA A 107 4.81 -7.90 5.64
CA ALA A 107 4.08 -7.66 4.39
C ALA A 107 2.58 -7.56 4.63
N PHE A 108 1.91 -6.68 3.89
CA PHE A 108 0.46 -6.56 3.83
C PHE A 108 0.02 -6.59 2.37
N GLU A 109 -0.79 -7.58 2.02
CA GLU A 109 -1.45 -7.71 0.73
C GLU A 109 -2.92 -7.34 0.88
N ILE A 110 -3.45 -6.50 0.01
CA ILE A 110 -4.83 -6.03 0.02
C ILE A 110 -5.61 -6.81 -1.04
N LYS A 111 -6.80 -7.29 -0.67
CA LYS A 111 -7.80 -7.82 -1.59
C LYS A 111 -9.13 -7.15 -1.33
N THR A 112 -9.57 -6.36 -2.29
CA THR A 112 -10.86 -5.66 -2.27
C THR A 112 -11.97 -6.55 -2.78
N ASP A 113 -13.21 -6.08 -2.67
CA ASP A 113 -14.37 -6.77 -3.25
C ASP A 113 -14.37 -6.75 -4.79
N LEU A 114 -13.49 -5.95 -5.39
CA LEU A 114 -13.29 -5.83 -6.84
C LEU A 114 -12.25 -6.83 -7.37
N ASP A 115 -11.50 -7.48 -6.48
CA ASP A 115 -10.39 -8.36 -6.84
C ASP A 115 -10.82 -9.82 -6.98
N THR A 116 -10.07 -10.56 -7.80
CA THR A 116 -10.12 -12.03 -7.82
C THR A 116 -8.92 -12.61 -7.06
N PRO A 117 -9.08 -13.73 -6.32
CA PRO A 117 -7.99 -14.34 -5.55
C PRO A 117 -6.98 -15.12 -6.40
N VAL A 118 -7.08 -15.08 -7.73
CA VAL A 118 -6.30 -15.92 -8.66
C VAL A 118 -4.80 -15.81 -8.41
N ARG A 119 -4.30 -14.61 -8.11
CA ARG A 119 -2.87 -14.35 -7.86
C ARG A 119 -2.44 -14.55 -6.40
N LEU A 120 -3.39 -14.68 -5.46
CA LEU A 120 -3.12 -14.63 -4.03
C LEU A 120 -2.19 -15.77 -3.58
N ARG A 121 -2.35 -16.98 -4.11
CA ARG A 121 -1.47 -18.11 -3.76
C ARG A 121 0.00 -17.85 -4.13
N GLN A 122 0.25 -17.30 -5.32
CA GLN A 122 1.60 -16.95 -5.77
C GLN A 122 2.18 -15.82 -4.92
N GLN A 123 1.38 -14.80 -4.61
CA GLN A 123 1.76 -13.70 -3.74
C GLN A 123 2.16 -14.18 -2.35
N MET A 124 1.37 -15.06 -1.73
CA MET A 124 1.72 -15.67 -0.44
C MET A 124 3.04 -16.45 -0.55
N ASN A 125 3.22 -17.27 -1.57
CA ASN A 125 4.48 -18.00 -1.78
C ASN A 125 5.69 -17.06 -1.88
N ASP A 126 5.59 -15.97 -2.65
CA ASP A 126 6.69 -15.01 -2.80
C ASP A 126 6.96 -14.25 -1.50
N TYR A 127 5.93 -13.80 -0.80
CA TYR A 127 6.10 -12.96 0.40
C TYR A 127 6.62 -13.75 1.60
N PHE A 128 6.19 -15.00 1.79
CA PHE A 128 6.67 -15.84 2.89
C PHE A 128 8.15 -16.20 2.79
N LEU A 129 8.73 -16.13 1.58
CA LEU A 129 10.18 -16.29 1.36
C LEU A 129 10.98 -15.04 1.75
N VAL A 130 10.36 -13.88 1.92
CA VAL A 130 11.07 -12.60 2.13
C VAL A 130 10.77 -11.96 3.49
N PHE A 131 9.53 -12.02 3.95
CA PHE A 131 9.08 -11.29 5.15
C PHE A 131 8.90 -12.22 6.35
N GLU A 132 9.20 -11.71 7.54
CA GLU A 132 8.98 -12.43 8.79
C GLU A 132 7.50 -12.62 9.10
N LYS A 133 6.66 -11.66 8.71
CA LYS A 133 5.20 -11.74 8.90
C LYS A 133 4.52 -11.34 7.60
N VAL A 134 3.44 -12.02 7.24
CA VAL A 134 2.59 -11.66 6.10
C VAL A 134 1.16 -11.53 6.60
N TYR A 135 0.47 -10.48 6.17
CA TYR A 135 -0.94 -10.25 6.45
C TYR A 135 -1.71 -10.12 5.14
N LEU A 136 -2.88 -10.74 5.08
CA LEU A 136 -3.94 -10.38 4.15
C LEU A 136 -4.83 -9.30 4.78
N ILE A 137 -5.21 -8.29 4.00
CA ILE A 137 -6.23 -7.30 4.31
C ILE A 137 -7.39 -7.54 3.34
N CYS A 138 -8.57 -7.87 3.85
CA CYS A 138 -9.75 -8.12 3.02
C CYS A 138 -11.03 -7.59 3.69
N SER A 139 -12.13 -7.51 2.94
CA SER A 139 -13.42 -7.18 3.53
C SER A 139 -13.91 -8.29 4.45
N VAL A 140 -14.83 -7.98 5.38
CA VAL A 140 -15.48 -9.01 6.20
C VAL A 140 -16.28 -10.00 5.35
N GLN A 141 -16.77 -9.57 4.19
CA GLN A 141 -17.54 -10.36 3.23
C GLN A 141 -16.66 -11.38 2.50
N ASN A 142 -15.48 -10.96 2.04
CA ASN A 142 -14.58 -11.84 1.28
C ASN A 142 -13.70 -12.73 2.16
N HIS A 143 -13.66 -12.50 3.47
CA HIS A 143 -12.80 -13.24 4.41
C HIS A 143 -12.77 -14.75 4.16
N ASP A 144 -13.93 -15.42 4.18
CA ASP A 144 -14.00 -16.88 4.10
C ASP A 144 -13.57 -17.41 2.72
N SER A 145 -13.89 -16.66 1.65
CA SER A 145 -13.48 -16.99 0.28
C SER A 145 -11.97 -16.91 0.06
N MET A 146 -11.25 -16.13 0.88
CA MET A 146 -9.79 -15.96 0.75
C MET A 146 -9.00 -17.05 1.48
N LEU A 147 -9.58 -17.71 2.50
CA LEU A 147 -8.90 -18.70 3.33
C LEU A 147 -8.21 -19.83 2.53
N PRO A 148 -8.80 -20.40 1.47
CA PRO A 148 -8.17 -21.47 0.70
C PRO A 148 -6.87 -21.07 -0.02
N TYR A 149 -6.59 -19.76 -0.14
CA TYR A 149 -5.45 -19.22 -0.88
C TYR A 149 -4.30 -18.74 0.01
N ILE A 150 -4.50 -18.72 1.33
CA ILE A 150 -3.51 -18.25 2.29
C ILE A 150 -3.09 -19.38 3.24
N PRO A 151 -1.83 -19.44 3.67
CA PRO A 151 -1.41 -20.42 4.66
C PRO A 151 -1.88 -20.00 6.08
N ASP A 152 -1.84 -20.95 7.02
CA ASP A 152 -2.28 -20.72 8.39
C ASP A 152 -1.43 -19.69 9.15
N GLU A 153 -0.14 -19.60 8.82
CA GLU A 153 0.77 -18.60 9.39
C GLU A 153 0.42 -17.15 8.99
N CYS A 154 -0.40 -16.94 7.96
CA CYS A 154 -0.76 -15.61 7.44
C CYS A 154 -1.71 -14.88 8.40
N GLY A 155 -1.35 -13.68 8.84
CA GLY A 155 -2.26 -12.84 9.60
C GLY A 155 -3.41 -12.31 8.75
N ILE A 156 -4.50 -11.91 9.38
CA ILE A 156 -5.67 -11.36 8.67
C ILE A 156 -6.14 -10.10 9.38
N TYR A 157 -6.21 -9.01 8.62
CA TYR A 157 -7.06 -7.88 8.92
C TYR A 157 -8.32 -7.96 8.05
N THR A 158 -9.47 -7.80 8.69
CA THR A 158 -10.73 -7.59 7.99
C THR A 158 -11.15 -6.14 8.10
N TYR A 159 -11.82 -5.60 7.09
CA TYR A 159 -12.46 -4.29 7.17
C TYR A 159 -13.94 -4.33 6.78
N TYR A 160 -14.68 -3.34 7.27
CA TYR A 160 -16.00 -2.99 6.76
C TYR A 160 -16.12 -1.46 6.72
N ILE A 161 -17.06 -0.97 5.91
CA ILE A 161 -17.33 0.46 5.74
C ILE A 161 -18.62 0.78 6.49
N THR A 162 -18.56 1.77 7.36
CA THR A 162 -19.73 2.26 8.10
C THR A 162 -20.68 3.03 7.18
N LYS A 163 -21.90 3.30 7.64
CA LYS A 163 -22.86 4.13 6.89
C LYS A 163 -22.35 5.55 6.59
N THR A 164 -21.36 6.03 7.33
CA THR A 164 -20.73 7.35 7.14
C THR A 164 -19.47 7.29 6.26
N GLY A 165 -19.23 6.20 5.53
CA GLY A 165 -18.07 6.06 4.64
C GLY A 165 -16.73 5.76 5.34
N ARG A 166 -16.72 5.58 6.67
CA ARG A 166 -15.49 5.30 7.43
C ARG A 166 -15.15 3.81 7.43
N TYR A 167 -13.90 3.49 7.11
CA TYR A 167 -13.34 2.13 7.24
C TYR A 167 -13.03 1.79 8.69
N VAL A 168 -13.41 0.59 9.10
CA VAL A 168 -13.06 0.02 10.40
C VAL A 168 -12.30 -1.28 10.19
N PHE A 169 -11.03 -1.28 10.57
CA PHE A 169 -10.16 -2.45 10.50
C PHE A 169 -10.17 -3.22 11.82
N LYS A 170 -10.28 -4.55 11.73
CA LYS A 170 -10.15 -5.48 12.85
C LYS A 170 -9.13 -6.55 12.52
N LYS A 171 -8.21 -6.81 13.46
CA LYS A 171 -7.26 -7.93 13.35
C LYS A 171 -7.98 -9.22 13.73
N LYS A 172 -8.38 -10.02 12.74
CA LYS A 172 -9.10 -11.28 12.93
C LYS A 172 -8.15 -12.44 13.23
N ARG A 173 -6.95 -12.43 12.64
CA ARG A 173 -5.90 -13.43 12.89
C ARG A 173 -4.55 -12.73 13.03
N LYS A 174 -3.77 -13.07 14.07
CA LYS A 174 -2.40 -12.56 14.23
C LYS A 174 -1.46 -13.39 13.36
N ALA A 175 -0.57 -12.74 12.59
CA ALA A 175 0.44 -13.44 11.81
C ALA A 175 1.45 -14.15 12.73
N MET A 176 1.86 -15.35 12.32
CA MET A 176 2.99 -16.08 12.90
C MET A 176 4.28 -15.66 12.22
N VAL A 177 5.42 -15.84 12.91
CA VAL A 177 6.73 -15.60 12.30
C VAL A 177 7.03 -16.72 11.32
N SER A 178 7.31 -16.36 10.07
CA SER A 178 7.66 -17.29 8.99
C SER A 178 8.99 -17.98 9.27
N ASN A 179 9.03 -19.30 9.10
CA ASN A 179 10.26 -20.10 9.03
C ASN A 179 10.73 -20.34 7.58
N ARG A 180 10.04 -19.74 6.59
CA ARG A 180 10.25 -19.97 5.15
C ARG A 180 11.22 -18.99 4.51
N ILE A 181 11.78 -18.05 5.28
CA ILE A 181 12.63 -16.98 4.75
C ILE A 181 13.84 -17.57 4.01
N SER A 182 14.03 -17.11 2.78
CA SER A 182 15.15 -17.46 1.90
C SER A 182 16.08 -16.26 1.75
N SER A 183 17.37 -16.46 2.07
CA SER A 183 18.41 -15.44 1.86
C SER A 183 18.45 -14.98 0.40
N VAL A 184 18.37 -15.92 -0.54
CA VAL A 184 18.36 -15.63 -1.98
C VAL A 184 17.17 -14.75 -2.35
N ALA A 185 15.97 -15.08 -1.86
CA ALA A 185 14.77 -14.30 -2.14
C ALA A 185 14.87 -12.88 -1.54
N GLN A 186 15.35 -12.73 -0.31
CA GLN A 186 15.56 -11.41 0.31
C GLN A 186 16.55 -10.55 -0.48
N LEU A 187 17.70 -11.12 -0.86
CA LEU A 187 18.72 -10.42 -1.64
C LEU A 187 18.21 -10.09 -3.06
N SER A 188 17.34 -10.92 -3.64
CA SER A 188 16.74 -10.64 -4.96
C SER A 188 15.79 -9.44 -4.98
N VAL A 189 15.28 -8.99 -3.83
CA VAL A 189 14.47 -7.76 -3.74
C VAL A 189 15.33 -6.50 -3.86
N LEU A 190 16.60 -6.57 -3.47
CA LEU A 190 17.53 -5.45 -3.47
C LEU A 190 18.16 -5.25 -4.86
N THR A 191 18.53 -4.03 -5.24
CA THR A 191 19.25 -3.77 -6.51
C THR A 191 20.73 -4.17 -6.41
N LYS A 192 21.47 -4.29 -7.52
CA LYS A 192 22.95 -4.52 -7.46
C LYS A 192 23.65 -3.46 -6.61
N LYS A 193 23.22 -2.19 -6.73
CA LYS A 193 23.73 -1.09 -5.90
C LYS A 193 23.46 -1.32 -4.43
N ASP A 194 22.24 -1.71 -4.07
CA ASP A 194 21.88 -2.02 -2.68
C ASP A 194 22.73 -3.19 -2.13
N LEU A 195 22.96 -4.25 -2.92
CA LEU A 195 23.82 -5.37 -2.52
C LEU A 195 25.27 -4.91 -2.27
N ASN A 196 25.82 -4.07 -3.15
CA ASN A 196 27.15 -3.50 -2.96
C ASN A 196 27.21 -2.63 -1.69
N THR A 197 26.26 -1.70 -1.53
CA THR A 197 26.25 -0.72 -0.43
C THR A 197 26.01 -1.36 0.95
N PHE A 198 25.03 -2.26 1.08
CA PHE A 198 24.62 -2.77 2.40
C PHE A 198 25.32 -4.07 2.79
N PHE A 199 25.81 -4.85 1.83
CA PHE A 199 26.48 -6.14 2.10
C PHE A 199 27.98 -6.10 1.86
N ASN A 200 28.53 -4.96 1.43
CA ASN A 200 29.92 -4.80 1.01
C ASN A 200 30.32 -5.82 -0.07
N CYS A 201 29.37 -6.21 -0.93
CA CYS A 201 29.61 -7.14 -2.01
C CYS A 201 30.37 -6.42 -3.14
N PRO A 202 31.49 -6.96 -3.66
CA PRO A 202 32.13 -6.40 -4.84
C PRO A 202 31.16 -6.40 -6.03
N ASN A 203 31.36 -5.48 -6.98
CA ASN A 203 30.60 -5.49 -8.21
C ASN A 203 31.05 -6.68 -9.07
N LEU A 204 30.17 -7.67 -9.18
CA LEU A 204 30.35 -8.85 -10.04
C LEU A 204 29.50 -8.73 -11.31
N ASP A 205 29.73 -9.65 -12.26
CA ASP A 205 29.16 -9.63 -13.61
C ASP A 205 27.64 -9.43 -13.59
N ASN A 206 26.94 -10.25 -12.80
CA ASN A 206 25.48 -10.21 -12.68
C ASN A 206 25.03 -10.23 -11.21
N LYS A 207 23.73 -10.03 -11.01
CA LYS A 207 23.13 -9.98 -9.67
C LYS A 207 23.18 -11.34 -8.98
N GLU A 208 23.06 -12.44 -9.72
CA GLU A 208 23.07 -13.79 -9.19
C GLU A 208 24.44 -14.11 -8.57
N ALA A 209 25.54 -13.81 -9.26
CA ALA A 209 26.89 -13.95 -8.72
C ALA A 209 27.10 -13.14 -7.43
N MET A 210 26.53 -11.94 -7.34
CA MET A 210 26.58 -11.14 -6.10
C MET A 210 25.79 -11.79 -4.96
N ILE A 211 24.62 -12.37 -5.26
CA ILE A 211 23.82 -13.11 -4.29
C ILE A 211 24.58 -14.35 -3.80
N ASP A 212 25.17 -15.12 -4.71
CA ASP A 212 25.95 -16.32 -4.38
C ASP A 212 27.13 -15.97 -3.47
N PHE A 213 27.89 -14.90 -3.80
CA PHE A 213 28.96 -14.39 -2.95
C PHE A 213 28.47 -14.05 -1.53
N ILE A 214 27.35 -13.33 -1.41
CA ILE A 214 26.81 -12.94 -0.10
C ILE A 214 26.34 -14.17 0.68
N THR A 215 25.66 -15.12 0.03
CA THR A 215 25.16 -16.34 0.70
C THR A 215 26.28 -17.29 1.10
N GLY A 216 27.42 -17.30 0.41
CA GLY A 216 28.61 -18.05 0.79
C GLY A 216 29.41 -17.42 1.95
N THR A 217 29.19 -16.13 2.24
CA THR A 217 29.99 -15.38 3.23
C THR A 217 29.21 -14.91 4.44
N LYS A 218 27.87 -14.97 4.43
CA LYS A 218 27.01 -14.50 5.52
C LYS A 218 25.93 -15.51 5.90
N THR A 219 25.62 -15.56 7.18
CA THR A 219 24.55 -16.40 7.70
C THR A 219 23.17 -15.87 7.31
N LYS A 220 22.14 -16.74 7.36
CA LYS A 220 20.74 -16.35 7.14
C LYS A 220 20.28 -15.22 8.08
N GLN A 221 20.74 -15.23 9.33
CA GLN A 221 20.38 -14.24 10.34
C GLN A 221 20.99 -12.87 10.03
N GLU A 222 22.27 -12.83 9.66
CA GLU A 222 22.94 -11.60 9.23
C GLU A 222 22.27 -11.02 7.98
N ILE A 223 21.94 -11.87 7.00
CA ILE A 223 21.27 -11.44 5.77
C ILE A 223 19.91 -10.83 6.08
N ASN A 224 19.10 -11.49 6.91
CA ASN A 224 17.80 -10.96 7.30
C ASN A 224 17.90 -9.61 8.04
N LYS A 225 18.87 -9.49 8.96
CA LYS A 225 19.12 -8.25 9.71
C LYS A 225 19.52 -7.12 8.76
N THR A 226 20.48 -7.35 7.87
CA THR A 226 20.97 -6.37 6.91
C THR A 226 19.92 -6.01 5.87
N PHE A 227 19.11 -6.97 5.41
CA PHE A 227 17.98 -6.72 4.50
C PHE A 227 16.97 -5.74 5.11
N LYS A 228 16.58 -5.94 6.37
CA LYS A 228 15.68 -5.03 7.07
C LYS A 228 16.28 -3.64 7.24
N PHE A 229 17.57 -3.57 7.57
CA PHE A 229 18.28 -2.30 7.66
C PHE A 229 18.30 -1.57 6.31
N ALA A 230 18.64 -2.26 5.21
CA ALA A 230 18.64 -1.71 3.86
C ALA A 230 17.27 -1.14 3.45
N LEU A 231 16.18 -1.88 3.72
CA LEU A 231 14.82 -1.38 3.47
C LEU A 231 14.50 -0.15 4.32
N LYS A 232 14.91 -0.14 5.59
CA LYS A 232 14.67 1.02 6.46
C LYS A 232 15.39 2.26 5.93
N GLU A 233 16.69 2.17 5.67
CA GLU A 233 17.52 3.28 5.19
C GLU A 233 17.05 3.83 3.83
N LYS A 234 16.68 2.94 2.90
CA LYS A 234 16.26 3.34 1.55
C LYS A 234 14.94 4.12 1.54
N TYR A 235 14.04 3.85 2.48
CA TYR A 235 12.68 4.38 2.44
C TYR A 235 12.32 5.28 3.63
N ILE A 236 13.21 5.46 4.61
CA ILE A 236 12.94 6.31 5.79
C ILE A 236 12.60 7.75 5.40
N ASN A 237 13.33 8.36 4.47
CA ASN A 237 13.06 9.73 4.04
C ASN A 237 11.68 9.85 3.38
N LYS A 238 11.29 8.86 2.58
CA LYS A 238 9.98 8.83 1.90
C LYS A 238 8.83 8.67 2.88
N TRP A 239 9.01 7.77 3.85
CA TRP A 239 8.02 7.54 4.89
C TRP A 239 7.89 8.76 5.81
N ASN A 240 9.01 9.34 6.25
CA ASN A 240 9.02 10.54 7.09
C ASN A 240 8.38 11.73 6.39
N PHE A 241 8.65 11.93 5.10
CA PHE A 241 7.99 12.96 4.30
C PHE A 241 6.47 12.82 4.36
N LEU A 242 5.95 11.61 4.14
CA LEU A 242 4.52 11.35 4.19
C LEU A 242 3.96 11.57 5.60
N VAL A 243 4.65 11.09 6.65
CA VAL A 243 4.20 11.23 8.05
C VAL A 243 4.14 12.70 8.49
N VAL A 244 5.13 13.51 8.11
CA VAL A 244 5.20 14.95 8.47
C VAL A 244 4.11 15.74 7.75
N ASN A 245 3.83 15.42 6.48
CA ASN A 245 2.89 16.16 5.65
C ASN A 245 1.47 15.56 5.62
N ARG A 246 1.19 14.53 6.43
CA ARG A 246 -0.06 13.73 6.33
C ARG A 246 -1.35 14.55 6.48
N GLU A 247 -1.33 15.63 7.26
CA GLU A 247 -2.50 16.50 7.48
C GLU A 247 -2.75 17.43 6.28
N HIS A 248 -1.78 17.54 5.37
CA HIS A 248 -1.83 18.36 4.16
C HIS A 248 -1.91 17.52 2.88
N ILE A 249 -1.94 16.18 2.98
CA ILE A 249 -2.03 15.28 1.84
C ILE A 249 -3.37 14.53 1.91
N LEU A 250 -4.15 14.61 0.84
CA LEU A 250 -5.35 13.81 0.67
C LEU A 250 -5.01 12.31 0.63
N GLU A 251 -5.81 11.49 1.30
CA GLU A 251 -5.52 10.07 1.50
C GLU A 251 -5.30 9.32 0.19
N ILE A 252 -6.09 9.64 -0.83
CA ILE A 252 -6.01 9.02 -2.17
C ILE A 252 -4.66 9.28 -2.87
N ASP A 253 -3.88 10.28 -2.42
CA ASP A 253 -2.60 10.67 -3.01
C ASP A 253 -1.37 10.21 -2.21
N TYR A 254 -1.53 9.53 -1.08
CA TYR A 254 -0.41 9.11 -0.22
C TYR A 254 0.71 8.38 -0.98
N GLN A 255 0.35 7.45 -1.85
CA GLN A 255 1.32 6.69 -2.64
C GLN A 255 2.11 7.59 -3.59
N TRP A 256 1.46 8.59 -4.19
CA TRP A 256 2.10 9.54 -5.10
C TRP A 256 3.09 10.43 -4.34
N PHE A 257 2.70 10.99 -3.19
CA PHE A 257 3.58 11.84 -2.39
C PHE A 257 4.75 11.06 -1.79
N PHE A 258 4.51 9.82 -1.35
CA PHE A 258 5.59 8.91 -0.93
C PHE A 258 6.63 8.69 -2.03
N ARG A 259 6.21 8.63 -3.30
CA ARG A 259 7.12 8.40 -4.42
C ARG A 259 7.92 9.65 -4.80
N ASN A 260 7.26 10.81 -4.83
CA ASN A 260 7.78 12.02 -5.47
C ASN A 260 8.39 13.05 -4.50
N LEU A 261 7.99 13.05 -3.21
CA LEU A 261 8.52 13.95 -2.18
C LEU A 261 8.40 15.45 -2.52
N LEU A 262 7.34 15.83 -3.24
CA LEU A 262 7.03 17.22 -3.56
C LEU A 262 6.10 17.83 -2.51
N PRO A 263 6.32 19.07 -2.06
CA PRO A 263 5.47 19.72 -1.07
C PRO A 263 3.99 19.80 -1.53
N PRO A 264 3.01 19.44 -0.68
CA PRO A 264 1.59 19.46 -1.04
C PRO A 264 1.09 20.83 -1.53
N GLU A 265 1.62 21.90 -0.95
CA GLU A 265 1.31 23.28 -1.30
C GLU A 265 1.78 23.68 -2.71
N ILE A 266 2.66 22.90 -3.35
CA ILE A 266 3.05 23.10 -4.76
C ILE A 266 2.18 22.25 -5.68
N VAL A 267 1.81 21.05 -5.22
CA VAL A 267 1.10 20.05 -6.03
C VAL A 267 -0.40 20.34 -6.11
N TYR A 268 -0.98 20.88 -5.04
CA TYR A 268 -2.40 21.19 -4.96
C TYR A 268 -2.77 22.64 -5.34
N LEU A 269 -1.81 23.40 -5.88
CA LEU A 269 -2.07 24.73 -6.46
C LEU A 269 -3.18 24.67 -7.52
#